data_AF-A0A7W4YV57-F1
#
_entry.id   AF-A0A7W4YV57-F1
#
_cell.length_a   1.000
_cell.length_b   1.000
_cell.length_c   1.000
_cell.angle_alpha   90.00
_cell.angle_beta   90.00
_cell.angle_gamma   90.00
#
_symmetry.space_group_name_H-M   'P 1'
#
loop_
_entity.id
_entity.type
_entity.pdbx_description
1 polymer ?
#
loop_
_entity_poly.entity_id
_entity_poly.type
_entity_poly.pdbx_seq_one_letter_code
_entity_poly.pdbx_strand_id
1 'polypeptide(L)'
;MPSLRQLQTTGYSSNRIDIVFMGDGYTSPEIATTYTAQVRGLLGYMFDGGLLSDPFGRYRNFFNIHSIDIISNESGADDPANGISRDTALDASYSGRALGVRLDKADAIEDNVLRYADFASEMRFILVNSENYGGAGYDSGIYSAGHSQAYEIALHEIGHAFAGLGDEYDYGASGSYSGPDPSYANVTNDPSGAKWSEWLGYNQPGIGVIGAYEGAYYHADGAYRPSVDSKMKTLGRPFDAVAREQFILKFYEFVDPLDGYTDPWSVHHNPSDFYVDTIDPNVIKVDWTLDGRAFIDAGETFSLAQDNYGFGTHTLQARAYDPTDWVRGDRSSLEQIVTWTVTNDLLLTGDNGSNNLRGNVVANEVQGRGGNDKLWGGAGNDVLIGGAGRDVFVFDLKPNKTSNRDRIDDYNVTADTVWLDNKAFTKLGAGTLQKPKKISSDMFVTASRAKDREDRIIYDKKKGLLLYDADGSGTKFKSVEIASLSKGLSMAFHDFFVI
;
A
#
# COMPACT_ATOMS: atom_id res chain seq x y z
N MET A 1 41.71 -6.73 4.21
CA MET A 1 40.62 -6.90 3.24
C MET A 1 39.54 -5.91 3.62
N PRO A 2 39.02 -5.14 2.65
CA PRO A 2 37.86 -4.30 2.91
C PRO A 2 36.68 -5.13 3.44
N SER A 3 35.88 -4.57 4.34
CA SER A 3 34.74 -5.28 4.94
C SER A 3 33.47 -4.44 4.92
N LEU A 4 32.36 -5.06 4.54
CA LEU A 4 31.03 -4.46 4.57
C LEU A 4 30.50 -4.41 6.01
N ARG A 5 30.01 -3.25 6.44
CA ARG A 5 29.22 -3.06 7.65
C ARG A 5 27.84 -2.53 7.30
N GLN A 6 26.81 -3.18 7.83
CA GLN A 6 25.43 -2.74 7.74
C GLN A 6 25.14 -1.75 8.89
N LEU A 7 24.68 -0.55 8.55
CA LEU A 7 24.44 0.53 9.50
C LEU A 7 22.94 0.75 9.75
N GLN A 8 22.11 0.57 8.73
CA GLN A 8 20.65 0.63 8.80
C GLN A 8 20.04 -0.30 7.75
N THR A 9 18.98 -1.02 8.12
CA THR A 9 18.14 -1.75 7.16
C THR A 9 16.69 -1.52 7.49
N THR A 10 15.94 -1.10 6.47
CA THR A 10 14.54 -0.67 6.57
C THR A 10 13.63 -1.51 5.70
N GLY A 11 14.18 -2.31 4.78
CA GLY A 11 13.46 -3.24 3.93
C GLY A 11 14.40 -4.00 2.98
N TYR A 12 13.83 -4.73 2.03
CA TYR A 12 14.59 -5.40 0.98
C TYR A 12 15.19 -4.37 0.01
N SER A 13 16.43 -4.58 -0.41
CA SER A 13 17.12 -3.74 -1.40
C SER A 13 16.40 -3.63 -2.75
N SER A 14 15.51 -4.57 -3.08
CA SER A 14 14.65 -4.46 -4.25
C SER A 14 13.65 -3.30 -4.19
N ASN A 15 13.43 -2.72 -3.00
CA ASN A 15 12.52 -1.60 -2.79
C ASN A 15 13.12 -0.54 -1.86
N ARG A 16 14.45 -0.40 -1.85
CA ARG A 16 15.19 0.59 -1.06
C ARG A 16 16.35 1.13 -1.89
N ILE A 17 16.77 2.34 -1.56
CA ILE A 17 18.01 2.92 -2.08
C ILE A 17 19.13 2.48 -1.13
N ASP A 18 20.12 1.76 -1.62
CA ASP A 18 21.27 1.34 -0.85
C ASP A 18 22.36 2.42 -0.88
N ILE A 19 22.57 3.08 0.26
CA ILE A 19 23.66 4.03 0.46
C ILE A 19 24.93 3.27 0.85
N VAL A 20 26.03 3.51 0.15
CA VAL A 20 27.36 3.00 0.51
C VAL A 20 28.32 4.14 0.86
N PHE A 21 28.85 4.08 2.08
CA PHE A 21 29.97 4.91 2.52
C PHE A 21 31.30 4.19 2.29
N MET A 22 32.25 4.89 1.69
CA MET A 22 33.64 4.47 1.56
C MET A 22 34.55 5.53 2.17
N GLY A 23 35.73 5.13 2.65
CA GLY A 23 36.70 6.04 3.24
C GLY A 23 38.05 5.97 2.53
N ASP A 24 38.73 7.11 2.40
CA ASP A 24 40.13 7.19 2.01
C ASP A 24 40.95 8.03 3.00
N GLY A 25 42.21 7.69 3.18
CA GLY A 25 43.07 8.34 4.16
C GLY A 25 42.80 7.94 5.62
N TYR A 26 42.10 6.84 5.85
CA TYR A 26 41.88 6.29 7.21
C TYR A 26 42.77 5.07 7.44
N THR A 27 43.68 5.17 8.38
CA THR A 27 44.48 4.03 8.86
C THR A 27 43.61 3.07 9.68
N SER A 28 44.11 1.84 9.90
CA SER A 28 43.36 0.80 10.64
C SER A 28 42.79 1.27 12.00
N PRO A 29 43.53 2.01 12.86
CA PRO A 29 42.97 2.56 14.11
C PRO A 29 41.86 3.62 13.91
N GLU A 30 41.86 4.33 12.78
CA GLU A 30 40.92 5.42 12.49
C GLU A 30 39.57 4.91 11.96
N ILE A 31 39.51 3.69 11.42
CA ILE A 31 38.25 3.08 10.92
C ILE A 31 37.19 3.00 12.02
N ALA A 32 37.54 2.43 13.16
CA ALA A 32 36.62 2.25 14.29
C ALA A 32 36.34 3.55 15.06
N THR A 33 37.14 4.60 14.84
CA THR A 33 37.06 5.87 15.56
C THR A 33 36.63 7.01 14.63
N THR A 34 37.57 7.68 13.97
CA THR A 34 37.35 8.86 13.14
C THR A 34 36.37 8.61 11.99
N TYR A 35 36.59 7.58 11.16
CA TYR A 35 35.73 7.28 10.02
C TYR A 35 34.30 6.98 10.47
N THR A 36 34.15 6.08 11.45
CA THR A 36 32.83 5.72 11.98
C THR A 36 32.11 6.93 12.60
N ALA A 37 32.83 7.84 13.27
CA ALA A 37 32.23 9.06 13.82
C ALA A 37 31.77 10.03 12.72
N GLN A 38 32.56 10.19 11.65
CA GLN A 38 32.24 11.06 10.53
C GLN A 38 31.05 10.53 9.70
N VAL A 39 30.98 9.21 9.45
CA VAL A 39 29.81 8.58 8.82
C VAL A 39 28.55 8.83 9.65
N ARG A 40 28.60 8.59 10.97
CA ARG A 40 27.46 8.88 11.86
C ARG A 40 27.07 10.35 11.88
N GLY A 41 28.05 11.24 11.84
CA GLY A 41 27.83 12.68 11.79
C GLY A 41 27.07 13.10 10.54
N LEU A 42 27.49 12.61 9.36
CA LEU A 42 26.76 12.85 8.12
C LEU A 42 25.37 12.24 8.16
N LEU A 43 25.20 11.02 8.68
CA LEU A 43 23.88 10.40 8.80
C LEU A 43 22.92 11.21 9.69
N GLY A 44 23.40 11.69 10.83
CA GLY A 44 22.62 12.57 11.70
C GLY A 44 22.30 13.89 11.01
N TYR A 45 23.24 14.48 10.28
CA TYR A 45 22.99 15.70 9.53
C TYR A 45 21.99 15.51 8.39
N MET A 46 22.15 14.45 7.59
CA MET A 46 21.32 14.12 6.43
C MET A 46 19.88 13.83 6.86
N PHE A 47 19.66 12.96 7.84
CA PHE A 47 18.32 12.52 8.21
C PHE A 47 17.66 13.37 9.30
N ASP A 48 18.44 14.11 10.12
CA ASP A 48 17.91 14.88 11.26
C ASP A 48 18.18 16.39 11.15
N GLY A 49 18.78 16.87 10.04
CA GLY A 49 19.14 18.28 9.80
C GLY A 49 17.97 19.21 9.44
N GLY A 50 16.75 18.69 9.30
CA GLY A 50 15.55 19.45 8.98
C GLY A 50 15.69 20.22 7.66
N LEU A 51 15.33 21.50 7.66
CA LEU A 51 15.36 22.34 6.46
C LEU A 51 16.70 22.32 5.71
N LEU A 52 17.83 22.11 6.40
CA LEU A 52 19.15 22.09 5.75
C LEU A 52 19.42 20.79 4.99
N SER A 53 18.66 19.73 5.25
CA SER A 53 18.84 18.41 4.65
C SER A 53 17.56 17.81 4.08
N ASP A 54 16.43 18.53 4.09
CA ASP A 54 15.23 18.10 3.39
C ASP A 54 15.55 17.81 1.91
N PRO A 55 15.11 16.66 1.36
CA PRO A 55 13.99 15.86 1.85
C PRO A 55 14.37 14.61 2.69
N PHE A 56 15.66 14.34 2.91
CA PHE A 56 16.13 13.03 3.38
C PHE A 56 15.47 12.55 4.68
N GLY A 57 15.26 13.43 5.65
CA GLY A 57 14.64 13.08 6.94
C GLY A 57 13.24 12.49 6.82
N ARG A 58 12.41 13.02 5.90
CA ARG A 58 11.05 12.50 5.62
C ARG A 58 11.10 11.08 5.07
N TYR A 59 12.11 10.77 4.25
CA TYR A 59 12.22 9.51 3.51
C TYR A 59 13.24 8.55 4.12
N ARG A 60 13.58 8.68 5.41
CA ARG A 60 14.64 7.86 6.04
C ARG A 60 14.45 6.35 5.85
N ASN A 61 13.19 5.89 5.85
CA ASN A 61 12.86 4.47 5.65
C ASN A 61 12.94 4.00 4.20
N PHE A 62 13.23 4.87 3.24
CA PHE A 62 13.46 4.51 1.84
C PHE A 62 14.91 4.03 1.61
N PHE A 63 15.76 4.13 2.64
CA PHE A 63 17.18 3.83 2.53
C PHE A 63 17.60 2.64 3.38
N ASN A 64 18.40 1.77 2.77
CA ASN A 64 19.34 0.89 3.45
C ASN A 64 20.71 1.57 3.47
N ILE A 65 21.48 1.38 4.54
CA ILE A 65 22.72 2.13 4.75
C ILE A 65 23.84 1.18 5.13
N HIS A 66 24.94 1.27 4.39
CA HIS A 66 26.12 0.43 4.53
C HIS A 66 27.40 1.26 4.51
N SER A 67 28.48 0.69 5.02
CA SER A 67 29.83 1.22 4.82
C SER A 67 30.80 0.12 4.44
N ILE A 68 31.67 0.39 3.49
CA ILE A 68 32.83 -0.45 3.18
C ILE A 68 34.04 0.13 3.92
N ASP A 69 34.58 -0.64 4.85
CA ASP A 69 35.76 -0.23 5.63
C ASP A 69 37.02 -0.45 4.80
N ILE A 70 37.65 0.65 4.36
CA ILE A 70 38.86 0.63 3.52
C ILE A 70 40.01 1.20 4.34
N ILE A 71 41.10 0.43 4.45
CA ILE A 71 42.27 0.83 5.22
C ILE A 71 43.31 1.45 4.29
N SER A 72 43.69 2.69 4.56
CA SER A 72 44.85 3.37 3.97
C SER A 72 46.14 3.10 4.74
N ASN A 73 47.28 3.15 4.06
CA ASN A 73 48.59 3.00 4.71
C ASN A 73 48.98 4.26 5.49
N GLU A 74 48.61 5.44 4.99
CA GLU A 74 48.77 6.72 5.66
C GLU A 74 47.44 7.43 5.92
N SER A 75 47.44 8.30 6.94
CA SER A 75 46.33 9.19 7.26
C SER A 75 46.45 10.49 6.45
N GLY A 76 45.35 10.99 5.90
CA GLY A 76 45.32 12.22 5.11
C GLY A 76 45.01 12.02 3.63
N ALA A 77 45.36 13.02 2.82
CA ALA A 77 45.28 13.00 1.36
C ALA A 77 46.51 13.70 0.77
N ASP A 78 46.78 13.47 -0.50
CA ASP A 78 47.78 14.23 -1.26
C ASP A 78 47.38 15.70 -1.34
N ASP A 79 48.34 16.60 -1.11
CA ASP A 79 48.21 18.04 -1.40
C ASP A 79 49.46 18.50 -2.15
N PRO A 80 49.48 18.31 -3.49
CA PRO A 80 50.65 18.59 -4.31
C PRO A 80 51.06 20.07 -4.27
N ALA A 81 50.12 20.99 -4.07
CA ALA A 81 50.41 22.42 -3.98
C ALA A 81 51.28 22.76 -2.76
N ASN A 82 51.18 21.97 -1.70
CA ASN A 82 51.97 22.07 -0.48
C ASN A 82 53.08 21.00 -0.38
N GLY A 83 53.30 20.21 -1.44
CA GLY A 83 54.31 19.14 -1.46
C GLY A 83 54.01 17.97 -0.53
N ILE A 84 52.74 17.74 -0.19
CA ILE A 84 52.30 16.63 0.65
C ILE A 84 51.90 15.46 -0.25
N SER A 85 52.43 14.27 0.05
CA SER A 85 51.98 13.01 -0.55
C SER A 85 51.71 11.97 0.54
N ARG A 86 50.64 11.19 0.37
CA ARG A 86 50.11 10.18 1.28
C ARG A 86 49.74 8.92 0.51
N ASP A 87 50.27 7.77 0.96
CA ASP A 87 49.89 6.45 0.45
C ASP A 87 48.50 6.05 0.99
N THR A 88 47.47 6.41 0.22
CA THR A 88 46.06 6.25 0.55
C THR A 88 45.42 5.18 -0.32
N ALA A 89 44.36 4.54 0.15
CA ALA A 89 43.78 3.39 -0.53
C ALA A 89 43.17 3.75 -1.90
N LEU A 90 42.57 4.94 -2.02
CA LEU A 90 41.91 5.44 -3.22
C LEU A 90 42.68 6.59 -3.91
N ASP A 91 43.91 6.87 -3.49
CA ASP A 91 44.75 7.97 -4.00
C ASP A 91 44.06 9.35 -3.94
N ALA A 92 43.44 9.69 -2.81
CA ALA A 92 42.82 11.00 -2.61
C ALA A 92 43.82 12.14 -2.81
N SER A 93 43.47 13.12 -3.65
CA SER A 93 44.36 14.24 -4.02
C SER A 93 43.63 15.55 -4.25
N TYR A 94 44.21 16.64 -3.74
CA TYR A 94 43.73 18.00 -3.98
C TYR A 94 44.24 18.60 -5.29
N SER A 95 43.36 19.35 -5.96
CA SER A 95 43.70 20.27 -7.04
C SER A 95 43.05 21.62 -6.78
N GLY A 96 43.77 22.49 -6.07
CA GLY A 96 43.21 23.74 -5.56
C GLY A 96 42.13 23.47 -4.51
N ARG A 97 40.87 23.84 -4.80
CA ARG A 97 39.71 23.57 -3.92
C ARG A 97 38.99 22.26 -4.24
N ALA A 98 39.31 21.62 -5.37
CA ALA A 98 38.73 20.33 -5.73
C ALA A 98 39.45 19.21 -5.00
N LEU A 99 38.69 18.19 -4.60
CA LEU A 99 39.20 16.96 -4.01
C LEU A 99 38.70 15.78 -4.84
N GLY A 100 39.61 14.94 -5.32
CA GLY A 100 39.26 13.74 -6.09
C GLY A 100 39.89 12.48 -5.51
N VAL A 101 39.36 11.33 -5.93
CA VAL A 101 39.94 10.00 -5.69
C VAL A 101 40.00 9.25 -7.02
N ARG A 102 40.69 8.09 -7.04
CA ARG A 102 40.66 7.15 -8.15
C ARG A 102 39.39 6.29 -8.10
N LEU A 103 38.38 6.70 -8.86
CA LEU A 103 37.09 5.99 -8.94
C LEU A 103 37.23 4.54 -9.42
N ASP A 104 38.18 4.25 -10.31
CA ASP A 104 38.45 2.88 -10.74
C ASP A 104 38.91 1.96 -9.60
N LYS A 105 39.59 2.50 -8.58
CA LYS A 105 39.92 1.76 -7.36
C LYS A 105 38.70 1.59 -6.46
N ALA A 106 37.87 2.64 -6.34
CA ALA A 106 36.64 2.59 -5.56
C ALA A 106 35.68 1.52 -6.13
N ASP A 107 35.39 1.58 -7.43
CA ASP A 107 34.54 0.62 -8.14
C ASP A 107 35.05 -0.81 -7.98
N ALA A 108 36.36 -1.04 -8.17
CA ALA A 108 36.94 -2.37 -8.01
C ALA A 108 36.82 -2.93 -6.59
N ILE A 109 36.90 -2.07 -5.56
CA ILE A 109 36.69 -2.47 -4.16
C ILE A 109 35.22 -2.77 -3.91
N GLU A 110 34.33 -1.89 -4.35
CA GLU A 110 32.90 -2.02 -4.18
C GLU A 110 32.36 -3.28 -4.86
N ASP A 111 32.69 -3.50 -6.13
CA ASP A 111 32.35 -4.71 -6.88
C ASP A 111 32.83 -5.97 -6.14
N ASN A 112 34.05 -5.95 -5.60
CA ASN A 112 34.60 -7.09 -4.89
C ASN A 112 33.84 -7.42 -3.61
N VAL A 113 33.47 -6.39 -2.85
CA VAL A 113 32.78 -6.51 -1.57
C VAL A 113 31.31 -6.86 -1.77
N LEU A 114 30.66 -6.24 -2.75
CA LEU A 114 29.23 -6.39 -3.02
C LEU A 114 28.89 -7.56 -3.95
N ARG A 115 29.86 -8.23 -4.60
CA ARG A 115 29.58 -9.38 -5.49
C ARG A 115 28.72 -10.51 -4.90
N TYR A 116 28.68 -10.62 -3.57
CA TYR A 116 27.88 -11.59 -2.83
C TYR A 116 26.84 -10.92 -1.93
N ALA A 117 26.77 -9.60 -1.97
CA ALA A 117 25.65 -8.85 -1.43
C ALA A 117 24.51 -8.89 -2.45
N ASP A 118 23.29 -9.03 -1.98
CA ASP A 118 22.09 -9.09 -2.84
C ASP A 118 21.59 -7.67 -3.18
N PHE A 119 22.53 -6.75 -3.43
CA PHE A 119 22.24 -5.34 -3.74
C PHE A 119 23.41 -4.66 -4.48
N ALA A 120 23.11 -3.54 -5.13
CA ALA A 120 24.08 -2.60 -5.69
C ALA A 120 23.93 -1.24 -4.99
N SER A 121 24.95 -0.37 -5.04
CA SER A 121 24.82 0.96 -4.47
C SER A 121 24.14 1.92 -5.46
N GLU A 122 22.98 2.47 -5.10
CA GLU A 122 22.38 3.56 -5.88
C GLU A 122 22.94 4.93 -5.46
N MET A 123 23.47 5.05 -4.23
CA MET A 123 24.01 6.30 -3.70
C MET A 123 25.36 6.07 -2.99
N ARG A 124 26.42 6.71 -3.47
CA ARG A 124 27.78 6.52 -2.94
C ARG A 124 28.38 7.79 -2.37
N PHE A 125 28.94 7.69 -1.17
CA PHE A 125 29.71 8.74 -0.52
C PHE A 125 31.14 8.27 -0.28
N ILE A 126 32.11 9.11 -0.64
CA ILE A 126 33.53 8.85 -0.38
C ILE A 126 34.07 9.92 0.56
N LEU A 127 34.34 9.51 1.78
CA LEU A 127 34.91 10.34 2.83
C LEU A 127 36.42 10.37 2.66
N VAL A 128 37.01 11.56 2.61
CA VAL A 128 38.47 11.72 2.68
C VAL A 128 38.85 12.26 4.05
N ASN A 129 39.78 11.59 4.74
CA ASN A 129 40.26 11.99 6.06
C ASN A 129 41.15 13.24 5.99
N SER A 130 40.54 14.41 5.80
CA SER A 130 41.24 15.67 5.67
C SER A 130 40.45 16.82 6.29
N GLU A 131 41.16 17.77 6.90
CA GLU A 131 40.59 19.01 7.43
C GLU A 131 40.57 20.15 6.41
N ASN A 132 41.22 19.99 5.25
CA ASN A 132 41.21 21.00 4.20
C ASN A 132 39.83 21.05 3.52
N TYR A 133 39.44 22.23 3.01
CA TYR A 133 38.22 22.35 2.21
C TYR A 133 38.40 21.63 0.87
N GLY A 134 37.49 20.71 0.56
CA GLY A 134 37.34 20.19 -0.80
C GLY A 134 36.23 19.16 -0.93
N GLY A 135 35.78 19.02 -2.16
CA GLY A 135 34.79 18.03 -2.59
C GLY A 135 34.77 17.92 -4.11
N ALA A 136 34.05 16.92 -4.59
CA ALA A 136 33.66 16.77 -5.98
C ALA A 136 32.46 15.82 -6.10
N GLY A 137 31.50 16.20 -6.95
CA GLY A 137 30.40 15.37 -7.40
C GLY A 137 30.72 14.74 -8.75
N TYR A 138 30.87 13.42 -8.78
CA TYR A 138 30.92 12.61 -10.01
C TYR A 138 29.77 11.59 -9.99
N ASP A 139 30.06 10.30 -10.05
CA ASP A 139 29.12 9.22 -9.66
C ASP A 139 29.01 9.05 -8.13
N SER A 140 29.73 9.88 -7.37
CA SER A 140 29.88 9.81 -5.92
C SER A 140 29.94 11.21 -5.32
N GLY A 141 29.43 11.36 -4.10
CA GLY A 141 29.71 12.52 -3.27
C GLY A 141 31.07 12.38 -2.56
N ILE A 142 32.14 12.95 -3.13
CA ILE A 142 33.48 12.94 -2.54
C ILE A 142 33.66 14.21 -1.71
N TYR A 143 34.09 14.09 -0.45
CA TYR A 143 34.27 15.27 0.41
C TYR A 143 35.30 15.08 1.52
N SER A 144 35.89 16.19 1.96
CA SER A 144 36.81 16.23 3.10
C SER A 144 36.03 16.12 4.41
N ALA A 145 36.02 14.93 5.00
CA ALA A 145 35.17 14.61 6.15
C ALA A 145 35.63 15.23 7.48
N GLY A 146 36.86 15.72 7.57
CA GLY A 146 37.39 16.46 8.72
C GLY A 146 37.12 17.97 8.68
N HIS A 147 36.66 18.51 7.54
CA HIS A 147 36.41 19.94 7.40
C HIS A 147 35.14 20.38 8.15
N SER A 148 35.13 21.62 8.66
CA SER A 148 33.99 22.17 9.43
C SER A 148 32.67 22.24 8.66
N GLN A 149 32.72 22.25 7.32
CA GLN A 149 31.56 22.24 6.41
C GLN A 149 31.34 20.87 5.74
N ALA A 150 31.97 19.80 6.23
CA ALA A 150 31.97 18.48 5.58
C ALA A 150 30.57 18.01 5.16
N TYR A 151 29.58 18.12 6.05
CA TYR A 151 28.24 17.61 5.77
C TYR A 151 27.47 18.46 4.74
N GLU A 152 27.75 19.76 4.68
CA GLU A 152 27.19 20.63 3.64
C GLU A 152 27.79 20.30 2.27
N ILE A 153 29.11 20.08 2.23
CA ILE A 153 29.81 19.65 1.02
C ILE A 153 29.24 18.29 0.59
N ALA A 154 29.15 17.32 1.49
CA ALA A 154 28.61 15.99 1.17
C ALA A 154 27.23 16.03 0.52
N LEU A 155 26.29 16.82 1.07
CA LEU A 155 24.96 16.95 0.47
C LEU A 155 24.99 17.75 -0.85
N HIS A 156 25.84 18.76 -0.98
CA HIS A 156 26.04 19.45 -2.25
C HIS A 156 26.53 18.48 -3.35
N GLU A 157 27.58 17.71 -3.07
CA GLU A 157 28.16 16.79 -4.05
C GLU A 157 27.22 15.62 -4.38
N ILE A 158 26.44 15.11 -3.42
CA ILE A 158 25.44 14.07 -3.73
C ILE A 158 24.27 14.63 -4.55
N GLY A 159 24.03 15.93 -4.51
CA GLY A 159 23.10 16.61 -5.42
C GLY A 159 23.50 16.45 -6.87
N HIS A 160 24.78 16.57 -7.18
CA HIS A 160 25.30 16.28 -8.51
C HIS A 160 25.22 14.79 -8.83
N ALA A 161 25.76 13.95 -7.95
CA ALA A 161 25.97 12.53 -8.23
C ALA A 161 24.69 11.70 -8.32
N PHE A 162 23.70 12.00 -7.47
CA PHE A 162 22.46 11.22 -7.39
C PHE A 162 21.27 11.95 -8.03
N ALA A 163 21.12 13.24 -7.75
CA ALA A 163 19.94 13.99 -8.16
C ALA A 163 20.06 14.70 -9.51
N GLY A 164 21.24 14.67 -10.15
CA GLY A 164 21.44 15.35 -11.43
C GLY A 164 21.26 16.87 -11.33
N LEU A 165 21.68 17.46 -10.21
CA LEU A 165 21.66 18.90 -10.00
C LEU A 165 22.93 19.53 -10.59
N GLY A 166 22.81 20.76 -11.05
CA GLY A 166 23.90 21.60 -11.54
C GLY A 166 24.27 22.64 -10.51
N ASP A 167 25.49 23.15 -10.62
CA ASP A 167 25.94 24.25 -9.79
C ASP A 167 25.20 25.55 -10.09
N GLU A 168 24.75 26.23 -9.04
CA GLU A 168 24.03 27.51 -9.13
C GLU A 168 24.94 28.71 -8.84
N TYR A 169 26.24 28.48 -8.61
CA TYR A 169 27.24 29.54 -8.50
C TYR A 169 27.28 30.36 -9.81
N ASP A 170 27.39 31.67 -9.69
CA ASP A 170 27.46 32.64 -10.79
C ASP A 170 28.90 33.10 -11.10
N TYR A 171 29.88 32.34 -10.62
CA TYR A 171 31.31 32.61 -10.77
C TYR A 171 32.10 31.35 -11.13
N GLY A 172 33.25 31.54 -11.77
CA GLY A 172 34.19 30.47 -12.12
C GLY A 172 34.48 30.37 -13.61
N ALA A 173 33.55 30.82 -14.46
CA ALA A 173 33.72 30.96 -15.90
C ALA A 173 33.73 32.43 -16.35
N SER A 174 34.42 32.71 -17.45
CA SER A 174 34.48 34.05 -18.05
C SER A 174 33.47 34.19 -19.20
N GLY A 175 32.72 35.29 -19.22
CA GLY A 175 31.74 35.56 -20.27
C GLY A 175 30.37 34.92 -20.01
N SER A 176 29.38 35.29 -20.82
CA SER A 176 28.01 34.75 -20.72
C SER A 176 27.95 33.29 -21.20
N TYR A 177 27.09 32.49 -20.58
CA TYR A 177 26.81 31.13 -21.05
C TYR A 177 26.11 31.19 -22.41
N SER A 178 26.63 30.44 -23.39
CA SER A 178 26.07 30.36 -24.75
C SER A 178 25.93 28.91 -25.24
N GLY A 179 25.96 27.95 -24.32
CA GLY A 179 25.84 26.53 -24.62
C GLY A 179 24.38 26.10 -24.84
N PRO A 180 24.16 24.81 -25.18
CA PRO A 180 22.81 24.23 -25.18
C PRO A 180 22.20 24.31 -23.78
N ASP A 181 20.89 24.13 -23.66
CA ASP A 181 20.26 24.11 -22.34
C ASP A 181 20.87 22.96 -21.49
N PRO A 182 21.45 23.23 -20.30
CA PRO A 182 22.10 22.19 -19.49
C PRO A 182 21.14 21.04 -19.19
N SER A 183 21.63 19.81 -18.97
CA SER A 183 20.73 18.68 -18.65
C SER A 183 20.22 18.68 -17.20
N TYR A 184 20.81 19.50 -16.34
CA TYR A 184 20.46 19.59 -14.92
C TYR A 184 19.05 20.14 -14.72
N ALA A 185 18.40 19.71 -13.64
CA ALA A 185 17.03 20.10 -13.34
C ALA A 185 16.90 21.54 -12.82
N ASN A 186 17.91 22.03 -12.09
CA ASN A 186 17.92 23.33 -11.41
C ASN A 186 18.72 24.42 -12.15
N VAL A 187 19.10 24.19 -13.41
CA VAL A 187 19.83 25.18 -14.23
C VAL A 187 19.25 25.18 -15.63
N THR A 188 19.02 26.35 -16.22
CA THR A 188 18.61 26.48 -17.62
C THR A 188 19.25 27.66 -18.34
N ASN A 189 19.33 27.64 -19.66
CA ASN A 189 19.63 28.84 -20.46
C ASN A 189 18.35 29.61 -20.90
N ASP A 190 17.15 29.12 -20.55
CA ASP A 190 15.89 29.80 -20.82
C ASP A 190 15.51 30.80 -19.69
N PRO A 191 15.47 32.11 -19.96
CA PRO A 191 15.10 33.13 -18.96
C PRO A 191 13.69 32.96 -18.37
N SER A 192 12.82 32.15 -18.98
CA SER A 192 11.48 31.90 -18.47
C SER A 192 11.46 30.98 -17.24
N GLY A 193 12.51 30.18 -17.01
CA GLY A 193 12.52 29.14 -15.98
C GLY A 193 11.58 27.97 -16.29
N ALA A 194 11.32 27.69 -17.58
CA ALA A 194 10.35 26.67 -18.02
C ALA A 194 10.53 25.28 -17.37
N LYS A 195 11.76 24.90 -17.02
CA LYS A 195 12.06 23.60 -16.37
C LYS A 195 11.37 23.41 -15.02
N TRP A 196 11.09 24.49 -14.30
CA TRP A 196 10.47 24.47 -12.97
C TRP A 196 9.21 25.34 -12.93
N SER A 197 8.45 25.35 -14.03
CA SER A 197 7.23 26.15 -14.16
C SER A 197 6.24 25.95 -13.02
N GLU A 198 6.13 24.72 -12.51
CA GLU A 198 5.23 24.35 -11.39
C GLU A 198 5.60 25.03 -10.05
N TRP A 199 6.83 25.54 -9.94
CA TRP A 199 7.32 26.22 -8.75
C TRP A 199 7.38 27.74 -8.87
N LEU A 200 7.26 28.31 -10.07
CA LEU A 200 7.37 29.77 -10.26
C LEU A 200 6.37 30.53 -9.36
N GLY A 201 6.87 31.46 -8.57
CA GLY A 201 6.10 32.25 -7.61
C GLY A 201 5.90 31.60 -6.24
N TYR A 202 6.29 30.34 -6.05
CA TYR A 202 6.26 29.71 -4.73
C TYR A 202 7.27 30.38 -3.79
N ASN A 203 6.82 30.81 -2.62
CA ASN A 203 7.70 31.39 -1.60
C ASN A 203 8.15 30.31 -0.61
N GLN A 204 9.35 29.76 -0.84
CA GLN A 204 9.91 28.71 0.01
C GLN A 204 10.40 29.30 1.34
N PRO A 205 9.96 28.74 2.48
CA PRO A 205 10.52 29.09 3.78
C PRO A 205 12.04 28.87 3.84
N GLY A 206 12.77 29.90 4.27
CA GLY A 206 14.24 29.85 4.42
C GLY A 206 15.05 30.19 3.15
N ILE A 207 14.41 30.29 1.99
CA ILE A 207 15.06 30.66 0.72
C ILE A 207 14.42 31.89 0.07
N GLY A 208 13.10 31.89 -0.10
CA GLY A 208 12.37 32.96 -0.78
C GLY A 208 11.62 32.48 -2.01
N VAL A 209 11.28 33.43 -2.88
CA VAL A 209 10.45 33.17 -4.07
C VAL A 209 11.24 32.39 -5.12
N ILE A 210 10.68 31.28 -5.59
CA ILE A 210 11.18 30.56 -6.76
C ILE A 210 10.84 31.33 -8.03
N GLY A 211 11.83 31.57 -8.87
CA GLY A 211 11.77 32.39 -10.08
C GLY A 211 12.82 31.91 -11.09
N ALA A 212 13.20 32.78 -12.03
CA ALA A 212 14.33 32.53 -12.93
C ALA A 212 15.37 33.62 -12.69
N TYR A 213 16.38 33.33 -11.86
CA TYR A 213 17.41 34.28 -11.47
C TYR A 213 18.63 34.08 -12.36
N GLU A 214 19.04 35.13 -13.07
CA GLU A 214 20.26 35.09 -13.88
C GLU A 214 21.51 34.89 -13.00
N GLY A 215 22.47 34.15 -13.54
CA GLY A 215 23.69 33.71 -12.87
C GLY A 215 23.59 32.26 -12.39
N ALA A 216 24.25 31.34 -13.07
CA ALA A 216 24.29 29.93 -12.70
C ALA A 216 25.39 29.23 -13.50
N TYR A 217 25.69 27.98 -13.16
CA TYR A 217 26.58 27.14 -13.95
C TYR A 217 27.93 27.81 -14.23
N TYR A 218 28.48 28.46 -13.20
CA TYR A 218 29.74 29.20 -13.20
C TYR A 218 29.74 30.50 -14.00
N HIS A 219 28.62 30.89 -14.62
CA HIS A 219 28.48 32.08 -15.44
C HIS A 219 27.59 33.14 -14.77
N ALA A 220 28.00 34.40 -14.87
CA ALA A 220 27.21 35.51 -14.34
C ALA A 220 25.96 35.83 -15.18
N ASP A 221 26.00 35.57 -16.49
CA ASP A 221 24.94 35.89 -17.46
C ASP A 221 24.63 34.69 -18.36
N GLY A 222 23.40 34.62 -18.89
CA GLY A 222 23.00 33.62 -19.90
C GLY A 222 22.64 32.23 -19.38
N ALA A 223 22.76 32.00 -18.07
CA ALA A 223 22.23 30.83 -17.37
C ALA A 223 21.42 31.26 -16.15
N TYR A 224 20.40 30.50 -15.80
CA TYR A 224 19.41 30.83 -14.79
C TYR A 224 19.26 29.70 -13.78
N ARG A 225 19.03 30.08 -12.53
CA ARG A 225 18.74 29.20 -11.39
C ARG A 225 17.35 29.50 -10.79
N PRO A 226 16.73 28.55 -10.09
CA PRO A 226 15.37 28.69 -9.58
C PRO A 226 15.24 29.62 -8.38
N SER A 227 16.32 29.83 -7.61
CA SER A 227 16.25 30.55 -6.35
C SER A 227 17.31 31.63 -6.22
N VAL A 228 17.11 32.59 -5.33
CA VAL A 228 18.13 33.62 -5.04
C VAL A 228 19.40 33.00 -4.46
N ASP A 229 19.24 31.93 -3.69
CA ASP A 229 20.27 31.18 -2.96
C ASP A 229 19.75 29.78 -2.62
N SER A 230 20.64 28.79 -2.60
CA SER A 230 20.33 27.38 -2.31
C SER A 230 21.60 26.64 -1.90
N LYS A 231 21.50 25.39 -1.44
CA LYS A 231 22.69 24.55 -1.19
C LYS A 231 23.55 24.36 -2.44
N MET A 232 22.95 24.39 -3.64
CA MET A 232 23.68 24.28 -4.91
C MET A 232 24.38 25.60 -5.30
N LYS A 233 24.15 26.69 -4.55
CA LYS A 233 24.81 27.99 -4.70
C LYS A 233 25.68 28.40 -3.52
N THR A 234 25.32 28.05 -2.29
CA THR A 234 26.05 28.43 -1.08
C THR A 234 25.76 27.42 0.01
N LEU A 235 26.83 26.86 0.59
CA LEU A 235 26.74 25.94 1.72
C LEU A 235 26.10 26.64 2.94
N GLY A 236 25.41 25.87 3.80
CA GLY A 236 24.66 26.45 4.93
C GLY A 236 23.24 26.88 4.58
N ARG A 237 22.77 26.56 3.37
CA ARG A 237 21.41 26.82 2.89
C ARG A 237 20.63 25.52 2.67
N PRO A 238 19.30 25.54 2.79
CA PRO A 238 18.45 24.46 2.29
C PRO A 238 18.69 24.16 0.81
N PHE A 239 18.34 22.96 0.35
CA PHE A 239 18.02 22.80 -1.07
C PHE A 239 16.79 23.65 -1.40
N ASP A 240 16.76 24.27 -2.57
CA ASP A 240 15.52 24.90 -3.02
C ASP A 240 14.47 23.88 -3.44
N ALA A 241 13.26 24.35 -3.69
CA ALA A 241 12.11 23.51 -3.96
C ALA A 241 12.32 22.63 -5.20
N VAL A 242 13.06 23.12 -6.20
CA VAL A 242 13.37 22.38 -7.43
C VAL A 242 14.37 21.28 -7.11
N ALA A 243 15.48 21.61 -6.44
CA ALA A 243 16.45 20.59 -6.03
C ALA A 243 15.84 19.53 -5.09
N ARG A 244 14.98 19.94 -4.15
CA ARG A 244 14.27 19.04 -3.24
C ARG A 244 13.30 18.11 -3.97
N GLU A 245 12.50 18.63 -4.91
CA GLU A 245 11.60 17.80 -5.72
C GLU A 245 12.38 16.75 -6.51
N GLN A 246 13.52 17.11 -7.08
CA GLN A 246 14.34 16.19 -7.87
C GLN A 246 14.90 15.04 -7.04
N PHE A 247 15.32 15.29 -5.80
CA PHE A 247 15.67 14.21 -4.88
C PHE A 247 14.49 13.26 -4.65
N ILE A 248 13.28 13.77 -4.41
CA ILE A 248 12.10 12.94 -4.17
C ILE A 248 11.78 12.10 -5.39
N LEU A 249 11.73 12.71 -6.59
CA LEU A 249 11.50 12.00 -7.84
C LEU A 249 12.54 10.91 -8.06
N LYS A 250 13.82 11.20 -7.77
CA LYS A 250 14.90 10.22 -7.82
C LYS A 250 14.75 9.11 -6.80
N PHE A 251 14.19 9.37 -5.62
CA PHE A 251 13.92 8.28 -4.68
C PHE A 251 12.89 7.30 -5.25
N TYR A 252 11.80 7.83 -5.82
CA TYR A 252 10.74 7.04 -6.46
C TYR A 252 11.14 6.41 -7.81
N GLU A 253 12.36 6.62 -8.31
CA GLU A 253 12.92 5.78 -9.39
C GLU A 253 13.35 4.40 -8.87
N PHE A 254 13.58 4.25 -7.56
CA PHE A 254 14.10 3.04 -6.92
C PHE A 254 13.15 2.42 -5.89
N VAL A 255 12.08 3.13 -5.51
CA VAL A 255 11.12 2.64 -4.53
C VAL A 255 9.68 2.74 -5.02
N ASP A 256 8.92 1.70 -4.70
CA ASP A 256 7.49 1.59 -4.76
C ASP A 256 6.86 1.94 -3.39
N PRO A 257 5.68 2.60 -3.36
CA PRO A 257 4.94 2.88 -2.13
C PRO A 257 4.58 1.66 -1.26
N LEU A 258 4.52 0.45 -1.80
CA LEU A 258 4.17 -0.77 -1.08
C LEU A 258 5.32 -1.78 -1.07
N ASP A 259 5.61 -2.33 0.11
CA ASP A 259 6.49 -3.50 0.29
C ASP A 259 5.74 -4.82 0.11
N GLY A 260 4.42 -4.82 0.28
CA GLY A 260 3.62 -6.04 0.19
C GLY A 260 2.13 -5.77 0.18
N TYR A 261 1.36 -6.79 -0.18
CA TYR A 261 -0.09 -6.74 -0.19
C TYR A 261 -0.69 -8.15 -0.31
N THR A 262 -1.96 -8.28 0.05
CA THR A 262 -2.74 -9.51 -0.21
C THR A 262 -2.69 -9.87 -1.70
N ASP A 263 -2.57 -11.15 -2.04
CA ASP A 263 -2.45 -11.61 -3.42
C ASP A 263 -3.55 -11.04 -4.35
N PRO A 264 -3.22 -10.24 -5.37
CA PRO A 264 -4.21 -9.65 -6.28
C PRO A 264 -4.58 -10.56 -7.45
N TRP A 265 -3.87 -11.69 -7.61
CA TRP A 265 -4.02 -12.55 -8.78
C TRP A 265 -5.14 -13.58 -8.64
N SER A 266 -5.55 -13.90 -7.41
CA SER A 266 -6.66 -14.81 -7.13
C SER A 266 -7.98 -14.07 -6.84
N VAL A 267 -9.09 -14.75 -7.14
CA VAL A 267 -10.41 -14.33 -6.67
C VAL A 267 -10.56 -14.76 -5.22
N HIS A 268 -10.90 -13.82 -4.34
CA HIS A 268 -11.09 -14.11 -2.92
C HIS A 268 -12.55 -14.40 -2.61
N HIS A 269 -12.82 -15.56 -2.03
CA HIS A 269 -14.18 -16.02 -1.70
C HIS A 269 -14.51 -15.78 -0.22
N ASN A 270 -15.47 -14.90 0.05
CA ASN A 270 -15.87 -14.44 1.36
C ASN A 270 -14.71 -14.06 2.30
N PRO A 271 -13.69 -13.30 1.82
CA PRO A 271 -12.60 -12.85 2.68
C PRO A 271 -13.13 -11.95 3.81
N SER A 272 -12.48 -12.01 4.96
CA SER A 272 -12.77 -11.10 6.07
C SER A 272 -12.06 -9.75 5.87
N ASP A 273 -10.78 -9.79 5.51
CA ASP A 273 -9.91 -8.62 5.51
C ASP A 273 -8.88 -8.67 4.36
N PHE A 274 -8.40 -7.49 3.98
CA PHE A 274 -7.27 -7.27 3.09
C PHE A 274 -6.22 -6.43 3.78
N TYR A 275 -4.97 -6.56 3.34
CA TYR A 275 -3.89 -5.69 3.75
C TYR A 275 -3.05 -5.23 2.57
N VAL A 276 -2.48 -4.05 2.73
CA VAL A 276 -1.26 -3.56 2.06
C VAL A 276 -0.21 -3.27 3.13
N ASP A 277 1.06 -3.26 2.77
CA ASP A 277 2.20 -2.97 3.63
C ASP A 277 2.98 -1.83 2.99
N THR A 278 2.92 -0.64 3.57
CA THR A 278 3.55 0.54 2.99
C THR A 278 5.03 0.59 3.33
N ILE A 279 5.85 1.13 2.41
CA ILE A 279 7.29 1.33 2.65
C ILE A 279 7.57 2.17 3.91
N ASP A 280 6.69 3.13 4.23
CA ASP A 280 6.69 3.88 5.48
C ASP A 280 5.29 4.43 5.77
N PRO A 281 4.59 3.95 6.82
CA PRO A 281 3.23 4.40 7.14
C PRO A 281 3.16 5.86 7.65
N ASN A 282 4.30 6.49 7.94
CA ASN A 282 4.36 7.93 8.26
C ASN A 282 4.41 8.81 7.01
N VAL A 283 4.81 8.24 5.87
CA VAL A 283 4.94 8.94 4.59
C VAL A 283 3.78 8.59 3.68
N ILE A 284 3.47 7.31 3.54
CA ILE A 284 2.49 6.78 2.61
C ILE A 284 1.13 6.69 3.27
N LYS A 285 0.12 7.21 2.58
CA LYS A 285 -1.30 7.14 2.93
C LYS A 285 -1.99 6.09 2.10
N VAL A 286 -3.01 5.44 2.67
CA VAL A 286 -3.76 4.38 2.00
C VAL A 286 -5.24 4.73 2.00
N ASP A 287 -5.78 4.91 0.79
CA ASP A 287 -7.20 4.98 0.55
C ASP A 287 -7.70 3.63 0.01
N TRP A 288 -8.90 3.21 0.40
CA TRP A 288 -9.54 2.02 -0.12
C TRP A 288 -10.79 2.37 -0.92
N THR A 289 -11.12 1.57 -1.93
CA THR A 289 -12.40 1.67 -2.64
C THR A 289 -13.04 0.31 -2.80
N LEU A 290 -14.32 0.20 -2.44
CA LEU A 290 -15.13 -1.00 -2.66
C LEU A 290 -16.28 -0.65 -3.62
N ASP A 291 -16.26 -1.20 -4.83
CA ASP A 291 -17.19 -0.86 -5.92
C ASP A 291 -17.35 0.66 -6.15
N GLY A 292 -16.24 1.39 -6.04
CA GLY A 292 -16.20 2.84 -6.19
C GLY A 292 -16.58 3.64 -4.93
N ARG A 293 -17.05 3.00 -3.85
CA ARG A 293 -17.22 3.67 -2.55
C ARG A 293 -15.86 3.85 -1.89
N ALA A 294 -15.45 5.10 -1.67
CA ALA A 294 -14.15 5.45 -1.11
C ALA A 294 -14.11 5.46 0.43
N PHE A 295 -12.96 5.07 0.98
CA PHE A 295 -12.59 5.08 2.39
C PHE A 295 -11.19 5.71 2.49
N ILE A 296 -11.14 6.97 2.93
CA ILE A 296 -9.93 7.81 2.88
C ILE A 296 -9.09 7.63 4.14
N ASP A 297 -7.77 7.52 3.98
CA ASP A 297 -6.78 7.31 5.05
C ASP A 297 -7.23 6.20 6.03
N ALA A 298 -7.72 5.08 5.47
CA ALA A 298 -8.27 3.98 6.27
C ALA A 298 -7.17 3.08 6.88
N GLY A 299 -5.91 3.34 6.51
CA GLY A 299 -4.75 2.59 6.95
C GLY A 299 -4.48 1.34 6.11
N GLU A 300 -3.54 0.54 6.56
CA GLU A 300 -2.98 -0.61 5.84
C GLU A 300 -3.89 -1.84 5.81
N THR A 301 -4.97 -1.86 6.58
CA THR A 301 -5.92 -2.99 6.62
C THR A 301 -7.33 -2.54 6.33
N PHE A 302 -8.08 -3.38 5.61
CA PHE A 302 -9.47 -3.12 5.26
C PHE A 302 -10.34 -4.33 5.58
N SER A 303 -11.36 -4.13 6.43
CA SER A 303 -12.26 -5.20 6.87
C SER A 303 -13.55 -5.21 6.08
N LEU A 304 -13.68 -6.19 5.18
CA LEU A 304 -14.90 -6.42 4.40
C LEU A 304 -16.06 -6.95 5.27
N ALA A 305 -15.74 -7.61 6.38
CA ALA A 305 -16.75 -8.11 7.32
C ALA A 305 -17.63 -7.00 7.91
N GLN A 306 -17.09 -5.78 8.03
CA GLN A 306 -17.83 -4.64 8.59
C GLN A 306 -18.71 -3.93 7.54
N ASP A 307 -18.32 -4.00 6.27
CA ASP A 307 -19.01 -3.28 5.20
C ASP A 307 -20.20 -4.02 4.61
N ASN A 308 -20.43 -5.29 5.00
CA ASN A 308 -21.56 -6.12 4.59
C ASN A 308 -21.82 -6.03 3.07
N TYR A 309 -20.74 -6.15 2.30
CA TYR A 309 -20.76 -6.07 0.85
C TYR A 309 -21.71 -7.13 0.29
N GLY A 310 -22.64 -6.74 -0.58
CA GLY A 310 -23.78 -7.56 -0.98
C GLY A 310 -23.40 -8.85 -1.71
N PHE A 311 -24.38 -9.65 -2.16
CA PHE A 311 -24.09 -10.86 -2.94
C PHE A 311 -23.39 -10.53 -4.26
N GLY A 312 -22.45 -11.38 -4.65
CA GLY A 312 -21.91 -11.41 -6.00
C GLY A 312 -20.42 -11.10 -6.03
N THR A 313 -19.97 -10.50 -7.13
CA THR A 313 -18.57 -10.17 -7.40
C THR A 313 -18.36 -8.68 -7.25
N HIS A 314 -17.32 -8.30 -6.52
CA HIS A 314 -16.99 -6.92 -6.16
C HIS A 314 -15.54 -6.61 -6.50
N THR A 315 -15.28 -5.34 -6.71
CA THR A 315 -13.93 -4.81 -6.92
C THR A 315 -13.49 -4.05 -5.69
N LEU A 316 -12.42 -4.54 -5.04
CA LEU A 316 -11.73 -3.83 -3.97
C LEU A 316 -10.44 -3.24 -4.54
N GLN A 317 -10.11 -2.00 -4.20
CA GLN A 317 -8.83 -1.40 -4.54
C GLN A 317 -8.22 -0.72 -3.32
N ALA A 318 -6.89 -0.71 -3.25
CA ALA A 318 -6.11 0.11 -2.34
C ALA A 318 -5.23 1.04 -3.16
N ARG A 319 -5.25 2.33 -2.85
CA ARG A 319 -4.35 3.35 -3.40
C ARG A 319 -3.41 3.79 -2.29
N ALA A 320 -2.15 3.38 -2.39
CA ALA A 320 -1.07 3.86 -1.54
C ALA A 320 -0.40 5.05 -2.22
N TYR A 321 -0.22 6.18 -1.51
CA TYR A 321 0.35 7.39 -2.11
C TYR A 321 1.08 8.28 -1.09
N ASP A 322 2.10 9.01 -1.53
CA ASP A 322 2.71 10.09 -0.75
C ASP A 322 1.91 11.41 -0.93
N PRO A 323 1.33 11.97 0.14
CA PRO A 323 0.55 13.21 0.08
C PRO A 323 1.43 14.47 0.04
N THR A 324 2.77 14.35 0.02
CA THR A 324 3.70 15.49 0.05
C THR A 324 3.35 16.55 -0.99
N ASP A 325 3.41 17.84 -0.66
CA ASP A 325 3.27 18.94 -1.62
C ASP A 325 4.62 19.36 -2.22
N TRP A 326 5.68 18.61 -1.92
CA TRP A 326 7.05 18.82 -2.41
C TRP A 326 7.30 18.28 -3.82
N VAL A 327 6.28 17.68 -4.44
CA VAL A 327 6.25 17.31 -5.87
C VAL A 327 5.00 17.90 -6.49
N ARG A 328 5.13 18.72 -7.53
CA ARG A 328 4.02 19.45 -8.17
C ARG A 328 3.77 19.07 -9.62
N GLY A 329 4.77 18.49 -10.28
CA GLY A 329 4.64 17.95 -11.64
C GLY A 329 3.88 16.63 -11.69
N ASP A 330 4.40 15.69 -12.50
CA ASP A 330 3.89 14.32 -12.52
C ASP A 330 4.14 13.63 -11.16
N ARG A 331 3.09 13.03 -10.60
CA ARG A 331 3.10 12.34 -9.30
C ARG A 331 2.77 10.86 -9.43
N SER A 332 2.73 10.33 -10.65
CA SER A 332 2.35 8.93 -10.91
C SER A 332 3.27 7.93 -10.21
N SER A 333 4.56 8.23 -10.06
CA SER A 333 5.52 7.38 -9.32
C SER A 333 5.34 7.43 -7.80
N LEU A 334 4.66 8.45 -7.27
CA LEU A 334 4.39 8.60 -5.83
C LEU A 334 3.16 7.80 -5.38
N GLU A 335 2.52 7.05 -6.28
CA GLU A 335 1.34 6.25 -5.98
C GLU A 335 1.37 4.86 -6.59
N GLN A 336 0.72 3.93 -5.91
CA GLN A 336 0.56 2.55 -6.35
C GLN A 336 -0.86 2.10 -6.04
N ILE A 337 -1.50 1.46 -7.03
CA ILE A 337 -2.87 0.95 -6.91
C ILE A 337 -2.84 -0.57 -7.04
N VAL A 338 -3.40 -1.25 -6.05
CA VAL A 338 -3.62 -2.70 -6.07
C VAL A 338 -5.13 -2.95 -6.14
N THR A 339 -5.54 -3.91 -6.97
CA THR A 339 -6.96 -4.24 -7.20
C THR A 339 -7.19 -5.73 -6.99
N TRP A 340 -8.26 -6.06 -6.27
CA TRP A 340 -8.71 -7.42 -6.01
C TRP A 340 -10.12 -7.65 -6.53
N THR A 341 -10.35 -8.88 -6.99
CA THR A 341 -11.70 -9.39 -7.21
C THR A 341 -12.12 -10.19 -5.99
N VAL A 342 -13.20 -9.77 -5.32
CA VAL A 342 -13.74 -10.46 -4.16
C VAL A 342 -15.16 -10.93 -4.45
N THR A 343 -15.56 -12.04 -3.84
CA THR A 343 -16.94 -12.53 -3.96
C THR A 343 -17.56 -12.72 -2.58
N ASN A 344 -18.81 -12.30 -2.45
CA ASN A 344 -19.66 -12.72 -1.34
C ASN A 344 -20.72 -13.66 -1.89
N ASP A 345 -20.59 -14.94 -1.57
CA ASP A 345 -21.57 -15.96 -1.92
C ASP A 345 -22.39 -16.44 -0.70
N LEU A 346 -22.26 -15.76 0.44
CA LEU A 346 -22.94 -16.09 1.70
C LEU A 346 -24.17 -15.24 1.97
N LEU A 347 -24.20 -13.97 1.54
CA LEU A 347 -25.31 -13.06 1.84
C LEU A 347 -26.04 -12.65 0.56
N LEU A 348 -27.32 -13.04 0.45
CA LEU A 348 -28.25 -12.59 -0.58
C LEU A 348 -29.16 -11.51 -0.03
N THR A 349 -29.34 -10.43 -0.77
CA THR A 349 -30.16 -9.31 -0.31
C THR A 349 -31.01 -8.73 -1.43
N GLY A 350 -32.30 -8.59 -1.16
CA GLY A 350 -33.28 -7.94 -2.01
C GLY A 350 -33.28 -6.42 -1.87
N ASP A 351 -34.31 -5.80 -2.42
CA ASP A 351 -34.54 -4.35 -2.38
C ASP A 351 -35.91 -4.05 -1.74
N ASN A 352 -36.60 -2.99 -2.19
CA ASN A 352 -37.95 -2.65 -1.70
C ASN A 352 -39.05 -3.20 -2.65
N GLY A 353 -38.67 -3.95 -3.68
CA GLY A 353 -39.57 -4.57 -4.65
C GLY A 353 -39.71 -6.07 -4.43
N SER A 354 -40.58 -6.72 -5.22
CA SER A 354 -40.70 -8.18 -5.17
C SER A 354 -39.48 -8.87 -5.80
N ASN A 355 -38.73 -9.60 -4.99
CA ASN A 355 -37.53 -10.33 -5.39
C ASN A 355 -37.75 -11.85 -5.42
N ASN A 356 -36.96 -12.54 -6.24
CA ASN A 356 -36.81 -14.00 -6.21
C ASN A 356 -35.35 -14.30 -5.88
N LEU A 357 -35.06 -14.68 -4.63
CA LEU A 357 -33.70 -14.86 -4.13
C LEU A 357 -33.44 -16.34 -3.86
N ARG A 358 -32.35 -16.88 -4.42
CA ARG A 358 -31.98 -18.28 -4.26
C ARG A 358 -30.54 -18.43 -3.83
N GLY A 359 -30.33 -18.97 -2.63
CA GLY A 359 -29.02 -19.38 -2.15
C GLY A 359 -28.44 -20.56 -2.94
N ASN A 360 -27.21 -20.91 -2.62
CA ASN A 360 -26.36 -21.83 -3.36
C ASN A 360 -26.28 -23.19 -2.63
N VAL A 361 -25.09 -23.80 -2.59
CA VAL A 361 -24.85 -25.11 -1.98
C VAL A 361 -24.26 -25.03 -0.57
N VAL A 362 -23.91 -23.83 -0.11
CA VAL A 362 -23.39 -23.55 1.23
C VAL A 362 -24.45 -22.79 2.06
N ALA A 363 -24.24 -22.72 3.37
CA ALA A 363 -25.16 -22.00 4.25
C ALA A 363 -25.17 -20.50 3.91
N ASN A 364 -26.34 -19.99 3.53
CA ASN A 364 -26.57 -18.61 3.16
C ASN A 364 -27.46 -17.86 4.14
N GLU A 365 -27.28 -16.56 4.19
CA GLU A 365 -28.26 -15.61 4.72
C GLU A 365 -28.98 -14.96 3.54
N VAL A 366 -30.31 -15.11 3.47
CA VAL A 366 -31.14 -14.60 2.38
C VAL A 366 -32.16 -13.62 2.95
N GLN A 367 -32.02 -12.34 2.59
CA GLN A 367 -32.85 -11.24 3.07
C GLN A 367 -33.70 -10.66 1.94
N GLY A 368 -35.03 -10.77 2.01
CA GLY A 368 -35.97 -10.15 1.05
C GLY A 368 -36.01 -8.62 1.17
N ARG A 369 -36.01 -8.11 2.42
CA ARG A 369 -36.14 -6.70 2.82
C ARG A 369 -37.55 -6.15 2.67
N GLY A 370 -37.94 -5.59 1.55
CA GLY A 370 -39.28 -5.02 1.39
C GLY A 370 -39.88 -5.47 0.07
N GLY A 371 -41.17 -5.72 0.02
CA GLY A 371 -41.81 -6.28 -1.18
C GLY A 371 -42.51 -7.59 -0.86
N ASN A 372 -42.99 -8.30 -1.88
CA ASN A 372 -43.48 -9.67 -1.68
C ASN A 372 -42.45 -10.62 -2.27
N ASP A 373 -41.63 -11.23 -1.43
CA ASP A 373 -40.44 -11.94 -1.85
C ASP A 373 -40.65 -13.45 -1.92
N LYS A 374 -39.86 -14.12 -2.74
CA LYS A 374 -39.72 -15.57 -2.73
C LYS A 374 -38.28 -15.94 -2.44
N LEU A 375 -38.08 -16.66 -1.34
CA LEU A 375 -36.76 -17.00 -0.81
C LEU A 375 -36.56 -18.52 -0.85
N TRP A 376 -35.51 -18.95 -1.54
CA TRP A 376 -35.01 -20.32 -1.53
C TRP A 376 -33.66 -20.33 -0.80
N GLY A 377 -33.53 -21.09 0.28
CA GLY A 377 -32.23 -21.27 0.95
C GLY A 377 -31.22 -21.96 0.05
N GLY A 378 -31.66 -22.97 -0.71
CA GLY A 378 -30.77 -23.82 -1.47
C GLY A 378 -30.37 -25.04 -0.63
N ALA A 379 -29.13 -25.50 -0.77
CA ALA A 379 -28.58 -26.51 0.12
C ALA A 379 -27.70 -25.84 1.17
N GLY A 380 -27.60 -26.44 2.36
CA GLY A 380 -26.99 -25.77 3.50
C GLY A 380 -27.96 -25.71 4.65
N ASN A 381 -27.63 -25.00 5.72
CA ASN A 381 -28.61 -24.67 6.76
C ASN A 381 -28.70 -23.15 6.74
N ASP A 382 -29.71 -22.64 6.04
CA ASP A 382 -29.77 -21.25 5.66
C ASP A 382 -30.50 -20.40 6.70
N VAL A 383 -30.30 -19.09 6.67
CA VAL A 383 -31.09 -18.10 7.41
C VAL A 383 -31.92 -17.33 6.39
N LEU A 384 -33.24 -17.41 6.49
CA LEU A 384 -34.18 -16.74 5.61
C LEU A 384 -34.92 -15.65 6.38
N ILE A 385 -34.89 -14.44 5.84
CA ILE A 385 -35.51 -13.24 6.41
C ILE A 385 -36.38 -12.63 5.32
N GLY A 386 -37.70 -12.69 5.47
CA GLY A 386 -38.65 -12.15 4.49
C GLY A 386 -38.58 -10.62 4.44
N GLY A 387 -38.73 -10.00 5.61
CA GLY A 387 -38.83 -8.57 5.78
C GLY A 387 -40.28 -8.08 5.74
N ALA A 388 -40.51 -6.97 5.06
CA ALA A 388 -41.80 -6.31 4.99
C ALA A 388 -42.56 -6.71 3.72
N GLY A 389 -43.69 -7.39 3.89
CA GLY A 389 -44.66 -7.65 2.84
C GLY A 389 -45.28 -9.03 3.03
N ARG A 390 -45.62 -9.72 1.93
CA ARG A 390 -46.15 -11.09 1.98
C ARG A 390 -45.14 -12.01 1.33
N ASP A 391 -44.32 -12.62 2.16
CA ASP A 391 -43.16 -13.35 1.70
C ASP A 391 -43.44 -14.84 1.59
N VAL A 392 -42.62 -15.51 0.79
CA VAL A 392 -42.73 -16.93 0.51
C VAL A 392 -41.40 -17.60 0.78
N PHE A 393 -41.39 -18.51 1.75
CA PHE A 393 -40.24 -19.35 2.06
C PHE A 393 -40.38 -20.68 1.34
N VAL A 394 -39.52 -20.95 0.36
CA VAL A 394 -39.62 -22.09 -0.53
C VAL A 394 -38.60 -23.17 -0.16
N PHE A 395 -39.10 -24.37 0.12
CA PHE A 395 -38.29 -25.57 0.32
C PHE A 395 -38.43 -26.49 -0.89
N ASP A 396 -37.38 -26.58 -1.70
CA ASP A 396 -37.34 -27.37 -2.94
C ASP A 396 -36.40 -28.59 -2.88
N LEU A 397 -35.65 -28.75 -1.77
CA LEU A 397 -34.76 -29.87 -1.56
C LEU A 397 -35.33 -30.91 -0.59
N LYS A 398 -34.89 -32.16 -0.76
CA LYS A 398 -35.30 -33.27 0.11
C LYS A 398 -34.89 -32.98 1.56
N PRO A 399 -35.80 -33.12 2.54
CA PRO A 399 -35.48 -32.98 3.95
C PRO A 399 -34.33 -33.89 4.38
N ASN A 400 -33.39 -33.35 5.13
CA ASN A 400 -32.26 -34.07 5.69
C ASN A 400 -32.11 -33.74 7.18
N LYS A 401 -31.64 -34.70 7.98
CA LYS A 401 -31.52 -34.53 9.44
C LYS A 401 -30.37 -33.61 9.85
N THR A 402 -29.37 -33.42 8.99
CA THR A 402 -28.14 -32.67 9.30
C THR A 402 -27.91 -31.47 8.38
N SER A 403 -28.60 -31.40 7.25
CA SER A 403 -28.55 -30.31 6.26
C SER A 403 -29.96 -29.97 5.78
N ASN A 404 -30.12 -28.85 5.08
CA ASN A 404 -31.40 -28.34 4.57
C ASN A 404 -32.42 -28.14 5.70
N ARG A 405 -31.92 -27.63 6.83
CA ARG A 405 -32.71 -27.28 8.01
C ARG A 405 -32.54 -25.79 8.25
N ASP A 406 -33.36 -25.02 7.56
CA ASP A 406 -33.21 -23.57 7.51
C ASP A 406 -33.80 -22.91 8.77
N ARG A 407 -33.46 -21.66 8.99
CA ARG A 407 -34.01 -20.81 10.04
C ARG A 407 -34.74 -19.66 9.39
N ILE A 408 -36.04 -19.55 9.64
CA ILE A 408 -36.85 -18.41 9.22
C ILE A 408 -37.00 -17.48 10.42
N ASP A 409 -36.35 -16.32 10.38
CA ASP A 409 -36.19 -15.46 11.55
C ASP A 409 -37.42 -14.57 11.84
N ASP A 410 -38.17 -14.16 10.82
CA ASP A 410 -39.20 -13.12 10.92
C ASP A 410 -40.59 -13.53 10.43
N TYR A 411 -40.86 -14.83 10.31
CA TYR A 411 -42.13 -15.36 9.77
C TYR A 411 -43.38 -14.73 10.40
N ASN A 412 -44.20 -14.08 9.57
CA ASN A 412 -45.46 -13.47 9.93
C ASN A 412 -46.65 -14.31 9.45
N VAL A 413 -47.33 -14.99 10.38
CA VAL A 413 -48.49 -15.86 10.10
C VAL A 413 -49.67 -15.18 9.39
N THR A 414 -49.73 -13.84 9.38
CA THR A 414 -50.81 -13.10 8.69
C THR A 414 -50.46 -12.69 7.26
N ALA A 415 -49.18 -12.77 6.90
CA ALA A 415 -48.67 -12.26 5.63
C ALA A 415 -47.94 -13.34 4.82
N ASP A 416 -47.11 -14.14 5.48
CA ASP A 416 -46.14 -15.03 4.83
C ASP A 416 -46.66 -16.44 4.65
N THR A 417 -46.08 -17.15 3.67
CA THR A 417 -46.42 -18.54 3.39
C THR A 417 -45.17 -19.40 3.21
N VAL A 418 -45.32 -20.71 3.42
CA VAL A 418 -44.28 -21.70 3.19
C VAL A 418 -44.69 -22.56 2.00
N TRP A 419 -43.83 -22.62 0.98
CA TRP A 419 -44.05 -23.42 -0.23
C TRP A 419 -43.14 -24.63 -0.24
N LEU A 420 -43.71 -25.79 -0.57
CA LEU A 420 -43.05 -27.10 -0.49
C LEU A 420 -43.10 -27.76 -1.88
N ASP A 421 -41.94 -28.00 -2.50
CA ASP A 421 -41.88 -28.61 -3.83
C ASP A 421 -42.30 -30.09 -3.81
N ASN A 422 -43.25 -30.46 -4.67
CA ASN A 422 -43.79 -31.82 -4.71
C ASN A 422 -42.76 -32.91 -5.07
N LYS A 423 -41.59 -32.56 -5.64
CA LYS A 423 -40.49 -33.51 -5.89
C LYS A 423 -39.75 -33.84 -4.60
N ALA A 424 -39.59 -32.89 -3.69
CA ALA A 424 -38.98 -33.10 -2.38
C ALA A 424 -40.00 -33.66 -1.37
N PHE A 425 -41.23 -33.15 -1.41
CA PHE A 425 -42.31 -33.44 -0.47
C PHE A 425 -43.43 -34.27 -1.12
N THR A 426 -43.04 -35.44 -1.65
CA THR A 426 -43.87 -36.31 -2.51
C THR A 426 -45.21 -36.80 -1.95
N LYS A 427 -45.51 -36.54 -0.67
CA LYS A 427 -46.75 -36.98 0.00
C LYS A 427 -47.77 -35.87 0.22
N LEU A 428 -47.48 -34.64 -0.21
CA LEU A 428 -48.37 -33.47 -0.05
C LEU A 428 -49.33 -33.25 -1.23
N GLY A 429 -49.15 -34.00 -2.32
CA GLY A 429 -49.95 -33.85 -3.55
C GLY A 429 -49.20 -33.06 -4.62
N ALA A 430 -49.96 -32.41 -5.51
CA ALA A 430 -49.41 -31.70 -6.67
C ALA A 430 -49.79 -30.22 -6.65
N GLY A 431 -48.84 -29.39 -7.10
CA GLY A 431 -48.97 -27.96 -7.35
C GLY A 431 -47.99 -27.52 -8.43
N THR A 432 -47.93 -26.22 -8.71
CA THR A 432 -46.88 -25.61 -9.56
C THR A 432 -46.48 -24.26 -8.95
N LEU A 433 -45.26 -23.78 -9.21
CA LEU A 433 -44.84 -22.42 -8.81
C LEU A 433 -45.81 -21.31 -9.25
N GLN A 434 -46.47 -21.47 -10.40
CA GLN A 434 -47.45 -20.49 -10.93
C GLN A 434 -48.85 -20.68 -10.34
N LYS A 435 -49.17 -21.88 -9.85
CA LYS A 435 -50.47 -22.24 -9.25
C LYS A 435 -50.22 -23.07 -7.99
N PRO A 436 -49.69 -22.45 -6.92
CA PRO A 436 -49.44 -23.13 -5.66
C PRO A 436 -50.76 -23.65 -5.10
N LYS A 437 -50.76 -24.88 -4.59
CA LYS A 437 -51.97 -25.52 -4.04
C LYS A 437 -51.86 -25.62 -2.53
N LYS A 438 -52.78 -24.98 -1.81
CA LYS A 438 -52.88 -25.10 -0.35
C LYS A 438 -53.05 -26.56 0.07
N ILE A 439 -52.36 -26.99 1.12
CA ILE A 439 -52.52 -28.34 1.66
C ILE A 439 -53.90 -28.53 2.29
N SER A 440 -54.34 -29.79 2.40
CA SER A 440 -55.58 -30.11 3.10
C SER A 440 -55.39 -29.97 4.61
N SER A 441 -56.45 -29.61 5.34
CA SER A 441 -56.38 -29.36 6.78
C SER A 441 -56.03 -30.61 7.61
N ASP A 442 -56.33 -31.81 7.10
CA ASP A 442 -55.96 -33.10 7.69
C ASP A 442 -54.48 -33.45 7.56
N MET A 443 -53.71 -32.69 6.76
CA MET A 443 -52.27 -32.90 6.60
C MET A 443 -51.42 -32.07 7.58
N PHE A 444 -52.03 -31.23 8.41
CA PHE A 444 -51.34 -30.31 9.30
C PHE A 444 -51.73 -30.49 10.76
N VAL A 445 -50.73 -30.53 11.65
CA VAL A 445 -50.95 -30.51 13.10
C VAL A 445 -49.99 -29.59 13.84
N THR A 446 -50.51 -28.90 14.86
CA THR A 446 -49.67 -28.19 15.86
C THR A 446 -49.37 -29.13 17.03
N ALA A 447 -48.24 -29.83 16.97
CA ALA A 447 -47.81 -30.79 17.97
C ALA A 447 -46.29 -31.03 17.91
N SER A 448 -45.74 -31.82 18.83
CA SER A 448 -44.33 -32.24 18.78
C SER A 448 -44.06 -33.42 17.83
N ARG A 449 -45.11 -34.01 17.26
CA ARG A 449 -45.09 -35.14 16.31
C ARG A 449 -46.49 -35.31 15.69
N ALA A 450 -46.58 -36.06 14.58
CA ALA A 450 -47.85 -36.49 13.99
C ALA A 450 -48.77 -37.16 15.02
N LYS A 451 -50.08 -36.92 14.87
CA LYS A 451 -51.17 -37.41 15.72
C LYS A 451 -52.03 -38.44 15.02
N ASP A 452 -52.14 -38.36 13.71
CA ASP A 452 -52.76 -39.37 12.86
C ASP A 452 -51.92 -39.64 11.61
N ARG A 453 -52.35 -40.62 10.81
CA ARG A 453 -51.63 -41.06 9.62
C ARG A 453 -51.79 -40.10 8.45
N GLU A 454 -52.56 -39.03 8.57
CA GLU A 454 -52.82 -38.03 7.54
C GLU A 454 -51.89 -36.82 7.73
N ASP A 455 -51.49 -36.53 8.97
CA ASP A 455 -50.48 -35.52 9.31
C ASP A 455 -49.18 -35.69 8.50
N ARG A 456 -48.81 -34.65 7.76
CA ARG A 456 -47.56 -34.57 7.00
C ARG A 456 -46.69 -33.40 7.43
N ILE A 457 -47.32 -32.28 7.79
CA ILE A 457 -46.65 -31.06 8.24
C ILE A 457 -46.97 -30.85 9.71
N ILE A 458 -45.93 -30.72 10.52
CA ILE A 458 -46.04 -30.61 11.97
C ILE A 458 -45.34 -29.33 12.40
N TYR A 459 -46.03 -28.48 13.17
CA TYR A 459 -45.41 -27.34 13.83
C TYR A 459 -45.34 -27.57 15.34
N ASP A 460 -44.14 -27.79 15.88
CA ASP A 460 -43.89 -27.81 17.32
C ASP A 460 -43.79 -26.37 17.82
N LYS A 461 -44.94 -25.79 18.17
CA LYS A 461 -45.08 -24.41 18.66
C LYS A 461 -44.23 -24.11 19.91
N LYS A 462 -43.88 -25.12 20.72
CA LYS A 462 -43.05 -24.92 21.92
C LYS A 462 -41.57 -24.76 21.57
N LYS A 463 -41.11 -25.49 20.55
CA LYS A 463 -39.73 -25.44 20.09
C LYS A 463 -39.50 -24.48 18.93
N GLY A 464 -40.56 -24.10 18.21
CA GLY A 464 -40.46 -23.33 16.97
C GLY A 464 -39.90 -24.19 15.83
N LEU A 465 -40.33 -25.45 15.72
CA LEU A 465 -39.82 -26.38 14.69
C LEU A 465 -40.92 -26.74 13.70
N LEU A 466 -40.60 -26.66 12.42
CA LEU A 466 -41.39 -27.18 11.33
C LEU A 466 -40.81 -28.52 10.90
N LEU A 467 -41.64 -29.56 10.89
CA LEU A 467 -41.23 -30.92 10.56
C LEU A 467 -42.10 -31.48 9.45
N TYR A 468 -41.49 -32.31 8.61
CA TYR A 468 -42.16 -33.13 7.62
C TYR A 468 -42.14 -34.60 8.03
N ASP A 469 -43.31 -35.22 8.14
CA ASP A 469 -43.49 -36.65 8.37
C ASP A 469 -44.08 -37.30 7.10
N ALA A 470 -43.23 -37.96 6.33
CA ALA A 470 -43.66 -38.54 5.05
C ALA A 470 -44.67 -39.69 5.22
N ASP A 471 -44.70 -40.38 6.36
CA ASP A 471 -45.62 -41.50 6.59
C ASP A 471 -46.70 -41.24 7.65
N GLY A 472 -46.64 -40.10 8.33
CA GLY A 472 -47.59 -39.67 9.35
C GLY A 472 -47.63 -40.58 10.56
N SER A 473 -46.65 -41.45 10.78
CA SER A 473 -46.75 -42.48 11.82
C SER A 473 -46.50 -41.94 13.23
N GLY A 474 -45.87 -40.77 13.39
CA GLY A 474 -45.60 -40.16 14.70
C GLY A 474 -44.72 -41.02 15.64
N THR A 475 -44.02 -42.03 15.12
CA THR A 475 -43.16 -42.94 15.90
C THR A 475 -41.76 -42.35 16.17
N LYS A 476 -40.97 -42.98 17.06
CA LYS A 476 -39.66 -42.47 17.56
C LYS A 476 -38.64 -42.12 16.46
N PHE A 477 -38.80 -42.65 15.26
CA PHE A 477 -38.04 -42.27 14.08
C PHE A 477 -39.05 -42.10 12.96
N LYS A 478 -39.24 -40.90 12.37
CA LYS A 478 -39.77 -40.70 10.99
C LYS A 478 -40.09 -39.27 10.54
N SER A 479 -40.26 -38.27 11.42
CA SER A 479 -40.30 -36.87 10.97
C SER A 479 -38.90 -36.26 10.84
N VAL A 480 -38.73 -35.37 9.87
CA VAL A 480 -37.48 -34.63 9.61
C VAL A 480 -37.75 -33.14 9.83
N GLU A 481 -36.89 -32.48 10.59
CA GLU A 481 -36.94 -31.02 10.76
C GLU A 481 -36.55 -30.36 9.44
N ILE A 482 -37.39 -29.45 8.93
CA ILE A 482 -37.14 -28.74 7.68
C ILE A 482 -36.87 -27.25 7.90
N ALA A 483 -37.44 -26.68 8.97
CA ALA A 483 -37.14 -25.31 9.35
C ALA A 483 -37.27 -25.10 10.86
N SER A 484 -36.56 -24.11 11.36
CA SER A 484 -36.81 -23.48 12.66
C SER A 484 -37.39 -22.09 12.45
N LEU A 485 -38.38 -21.73 13.27
CA LEU A 485 -39.08 -20.45 13.25
C LEU A 485 -39.19 -19.91 14.67
N SER A 486 -39.65 -18.65 14.79
CA SER A 486 -40.08 -18.11 16.07
C SER A 486 -41.04 -19.05 16.82
N LYS A 487 -40.89 -19.13 18.15
CA LYS A 487 -41.76 -19.94 19.02
C LYS A 487 -43.13 -19.28 19.16
N GLY A 488 -44.17 -20.07 19.41
CA GLY A 488 -45.46 -19.49 19.76
C GLY A 488 -46.27 -18.94 18.58
N LEU A 489 -45.87 -19.18 17.33
CA LEU A 489 -46.65 -18.78 16.15
C LEU A 489 -48.00 -19.51 16.10
N SER A 490 -49.01 -18.85 15.56
CA SER A 490 -50.35 -19.43 15.37
C SER A 490 -50.50 -19.98 13.94
N MET A 491 -49.56 -20.84 13.54
CA MET A 491 -49.56 -21.44 12.20
C MET A 491 -50.72 -22.42 12.02
N ALA A 492 -51.24 -22.49 10.80
CA ALA A 492 -52.30 -23.40 10.39
C ALA A 492 -52.08 -23.91 8.96
N PHE A 493 -52.90 -24.87 8.52
CA PHE A 493 -52.80 -25.47 7.19
C PHE A 493 -52.85 -24.46 6.02
N HIS A 494 -53.42 -23.27 6.24
CA HIS A 494 -53.50 -22.24 5.20
C HIS A 494 -52.18 -21.54 4.89
N ASP A 495 -51.17 -21.72 5.75
CA ASP A 495 -49.83 -21.15 5.60
C ASP A 495 -48.98 -21.95 4.60
N PHE A 496 -49.39 -23.18 4.29
CA PHE A 496 -48.59 -24.14 3.53
C PHE A 496 -49.18 -24.43 2.16
N PHE A 497 -48.33 -24.35 1.14
CA PHE A 497 -48.68 -24.61 -0.24
C PHE A 497 -47.71 -25.62 -0.86
N VAL A 498 -48.23 -26.42 -1.78
CA VAL A 498 -47.44 -27.33 -2.61
C VAL A 498 -47.23 -26.67 -3.97
N ILE A 499 -46.01 -26.77 -4.49
CA ILE A 499 -45.62 -26.29 -5.81
C ILE A 499 -45.04 -27.37 -6.69
#